data_AF-A0A953DCB5-F1
#
_entry.id   AF-A0A953DCB5-F1
#
_cell.length_a   1.000
_cell.length_b   1.000
_cell.length_c   1.000
_cell.angle_alpha   90.00
_cell.angle_beta   90.00
_cell.angle_gamma   90.00
#
_symmetry.space_group_name_H-M   'P 1'
#
loop_
_entity.id
_entity.type
_entity.pdbx_description
1 polymer ?
#
loop_
_entity_poly.entity_id
_entity_poly.type
_entity_poly.pdbx_seq_one_letter_code
_entity_poly.pdbx_strand_id
1 'polypeptide(L)'
;SGRYQGENVIVVATQVVEVGLDISVETLHSELSPANSLIQRAGRCARFPHQQGQVFIYSLPVDDQGQAQTLPYEPEPCQRTWEALAEYDGQVVRFQEERRLLDTVHCESDLQLLARYEEQRPHLLEKMVTSLRKPDPSVRSTLIRDDLQVALLVHDAPEEEIVTAPWQWQLFTLRPSLLQGRHWQALQERAAALGLDWVCKQAVLMDTGSGGAAQGEDDSRREPLYTWEPVTNPAQISSALVLALPQALVTYDRDLGLVFRDGRLPLPARWQQRLEGMRYQSRPLERRRAGVVSQTVSRQRYEEHIGGLADAYHYGLYHELAYALRRLEERMGLAAGTIDQAIQLALALHDLGKLAEGWQRWARAWERLYHEKKGLHYQEPAADYLFAKTTYDVRAREERQWEQELAERRPNHACESVALARRFIVDCLGATTPASPTAPVVRATCYAIARHHTTGAHEYGAGRLAPGALEAVRRALALVQRETSSRPLNLELILPECQQGDLFPENATSGKFSQPALDLHKPLYETWLAFVMTRALRLADQRADAYR
;
A
#
# COMPACT_ATOMS: atom_id res chain seq x y z
N SER A 1 15.27 -35.69 15.87
CA SER A 1 16.52 -35.06 15.41
C SER A 1 16.92 -35.70 14.10
N GLY A 2 17.00 -34.92 13.02
CA GLY A 2 17.31 -35.41 11.68
C GLY A 2 18.79 -35.79 11.56
N ARG A 3 19.14 -37.03 11.89
CA ARG A 3 20.42 -37.61 11.45
C ARG A 3 20.24 -38.09 10.03
N TYR A 4 20.98 -37.50 9.11
CA TYR A 4 21.12 -38.02 7.75
C TYR A 4 21.72 -39.42 7.83
N GLN A 5 21.03 -40.42 7.27
CA GLN A 5 21.44 -41.84 7.30
C GLN A 5 22.12 -42.30 5.99
N GLY A 6 22.47 -41.36 5.10
CA GLY A 6 23.19 -41.64 3.86
C GLY A 6 24.71 -41.56 4.02
N GLU A 7 25.42 -41.57 2.90
CA GLU A 7 26.88 -41.43 2.82
C GLU A 7 27.35 -40.03 3.22
N ASN A 8 28.64 -39.84 3.52
CA ASN A 8 29.16 -38.50 3.84
C ASN A 8 28.97 -37.54 2.65
N VAL A 9 28.37 -36.37 2.90
CA VAL A 9 28.06 -35.36 1.88
C VAL A 9 28.89 -34.11 2.11
N ILE A 10 29.49 -33.58 1.03
CA ILE A 10 30.09 -32.25 1.00
C ILE A 10 29.13 -31.31 0.26
N VAL A 11 28.74 -30.23 0.91
CA VAL A 11 27.86 -29.20 0.33
C VAL A 11 28.70 -27.96 0.05
N VAL A 12 28.71 -27.52 -1.20
CA VAL A 12 29.30 -26.24 -1.62
C VAL A 12 28.17 -25.26 -1.88
N ALA A 13 28.18 -24.13 -1.18
CA ALA A 13 27.14 -23.11 -1.28
C ALA A 13 27.73 -21.70 -1.13
N THR A 14 27.02 -20.72 -1.67
CA THR A 14 27.34 -19.28 -1.51
C THR A 14 26.70 -18.72 -0.24
N GLN A 15 26.56 -17.39 -0.12
CA GLN A 15 25.92 -16.70 1.01
C GLN A 15 24.48 -17.17 1.33
N VAL A 16 23.87 -17.98 0.47
CA VAL A 16 22.56 -18.62 0.72
C VAL A 16 22.51 -19.39 2.05
N VAL A 17 23.64 -19.86 2.57
CA VAL A 17 23.69 -20.53 3.89
C VAL A 17 23.38 -19.61 5.09
N GLU A 18 23.52 -18.30 4.92
CA GLU A 18 23.24 -17.29 5.96
C GLU A 18 21.73 -17.22 6.26
N VAL A 19 20.89 -17.54 5.27
CA VAL A 19 19.43 -17.41 5.36
C VAL A 19 18.75 -18.76 5.56
N GLY A 20 17.97 -18.91 6.64
CA GLY A 20 16.84 -19.85 6.78
C GLY A 20 17.01 -21.36 6.54
N LEU A 21 18.18 -21.86 6.12
CA LEU A 21 18.38 -23.29 5.83
C LEU A 21 18.42 -24.11 7.13
N ASP A 22 17.58 -25.14 7.20
CA ASP A 22 17.57 -26.08 8.34
C ASP A 22 18.53 -27.24 8.11
N ILE A 23 19.83 -26.92 8.12
CA ILE A 23 20.94 -27.88 7.96
C ILE A 23 21.85 -27.86 9.20
N SER A 24 22.48 -29.01 9.48
CA SER A 24 23.54 -29.11 10.49
C SER A 24 24.71 -29.92 9.93
N VAL A 25 25.90 -29.32 9.91
CA VAL A 25 27.15 -29.95 9.48
C VAL A 25 28.10 -30.13 10.67
N GLU A 26 29.02 -31.07 10.57
CA GLU A 26 30.08 -31.27 11.58
C GLU A 26 31.30 -30.39 11.32
N THR A 27 31.50 -29.97 10.07
CA THR A 27 32.63 -29.13 9.66
C THR A 27 32.15 -28.08 8.66
N LEU A 28 32.49 -26.83 8.93
CA LEU A 28 32.23 -25.70 8.05
C LEU A 28 33.57 -25.14 7.57
N HIS A 29 33.72 -25.06 6.24
CA HIS A 29 34.79 -24.32 5.60
C HIS A 29 34.17 -23.02 5.07
N SER A 30 34.67 -21.87 5.50
CA SER A 30 34.14 -20.56 5.10
C SER A 30 35.27 -19.63 4.69
N GLU A 31 35.07 -18.89 3.60
CA GLU A 31 35.82 -17.66 3.36
C GLU A 31 35.52 -16.65 4.47
N LEU A 32 36.48 -15.77 4.75
CA LEU A 32 36.31 -14.64 5.65
C LEU A 32 35.13 -13.77 5.22
N SER A 33 34.34 -13.37 6.19
CA SER A 33 33.22 -12.44 6.05
C SER A 33 33.12 -11.60 7.32
N PRO A 34 32.29 -10.55 7.36
CA PRO A 34 32.02 -9.85 8.60
C PRO A 34 31.48 -10.81 9.68
N ALA A 35 31.79 -10.55 10.95
CA ALA A 35 31.50 -11.48 12.06
C ALA A 35 30.03 -11.92 12.15
N ASN A 36 29.07 -11.05 11.84
CA ASN A 36 27.65 -11.38 11.82
C ASN A 36 27.30 -12.46 10.78
N SER A 37 27.84 -12.33 9.57
CA SER A 37 27.65 -13.29 8.48
C SER A 37 28.35 -14.60 8.81
N LEU A 38 29.56 -14.53 9.35
CA LEU A 38 30.32 -15.70 9.76
C LEU A 38 29.60 -16.50 10.85
N ILE A 39 29.07 -15.84 11.88
CA ILE A 39 28.29 -16.48 12.95
C ILE A 39 27.00 -17.08 12.40
N GLN A 40 26.32 -16.41 11.47
CA GLN A 40 25.13 -16.98 10.82
C GLN A 40 25.44 -18.27 10.05
N ARG A 41 26.58 -18.32 9.34
CA ARG A 41 27.10 -19.53 8.69
C ARG A 41 27.46 -20.60 9.73
N ALA A 42 28.19 -20.22 10.78
CA ALA A 42 28.59 -21.10 11.86
C ALA A 42 27.39 -21.69 12.63
N GLY A 43 26.26 -20.98 12.69
CA GLY A 43 24.99 -21.49 13.22
C GLY A 43 24.35 -22.61 12.38
N ARG A 44 25.04 -23.09 11.33
CA ARG A 44 24.75 -24.32 10.58
C ARG A 44 25.75 -25.43 10.88
N CYS A 45 26.80 -25.15 11.65
CA CYS A 45 27.75 -26.13 12.15
C CYS A 45 27.35 -26.51 13.59
N ALA A 46 27.16 -27.80 13.86
CA ALA A 46 26.73 -28.30 15.18
C ALA A 46 25.47 -27.58 15.74
N ARG A 47 24.46 -27.38 14.88
CA ARG A 47 23.24 -26.62 15.18
C ARG A 47 22.36 -27.20 16.30
N PHE A 48 22.41 -28.51 16.52
CA PHE A 48 21.53 -29.19 17.48
C PHE A 48 22.20 -29.44 18.84
N PRO A 49 21.41 -29.59 19.93
CA PRO A 49 21.96 -29.87 21.25
C PRO A 49 22.92 -31.07 21.27
N HIS A 50 24.00 -30.94 22.03
CA HIS A 50 25.06 -31.95 22.18
C HIS A 50 25.89 -32.25 20.93
N GLN A 51 25.82 -31.39 19.91
CA GLN A 51 26.76 -31.44 18.79
C GLN A 51 28.00 -30.58 19.08
N GLN A 52 29.12 -30.95 18.47
CA GLN A 52 30.34 -30.15 18.40
C GLN A 52 30.78 -30.14 16.95
N GLY A 53 31.26 -29.00 16.48
CA GLY A 53 31.64 -28.81 15.10
C GLY A 53 32.87 -27.93 14.97
N GLN A 54 33.53 -28.03 13.84
CA GLN A 54 34.74 -27.27 13.54
C GLN A 54 34.43 -26.25 12.45
N VAL A 55 34.94 -25.02 12.62
CA VAL A 55 34.81 -23.96 11.62
C VAL A 55 36.21 -23.55 11.19
N PHE A 56 36.51 -23.76 9.91
CA PHE A 56 37.75 -23.35 9.28
C PHE A 56 37.50 -22.09 8.46
N ILE A 57 38.25 -21.04 8.75
CA ILE A 57 38.08 -19.72 8.14
C ILE A 57 39.30 -19.43 7.28
N TYR A 58 39.07 -19.09 6.02
CA TYR A 58 40.12 -18.81 5.06
C TYR A 58 40.18 -17.31 4.74
N SER A 59 41.40 -16.79 4.64
CA SER A 59 41.63 -15.43 4.12
C SER A 59 41.11 -15.30 2.69
N LEU A 60 40.68 -14.09 2.32
CA LEU A 60 40.18 -13.82 0.97
C LEU A 60 41.32 -13.79 -0.06
N PRO A 61 41.05 -14.21 -1.31
CA PRO A 61 42.01 -14.02 -2.40
C PRO A 61 42.27 -12.54 -2.64
N VAL A 62 43.50 -12.21 -3.00
CA VAL A 62 43.91 -10.85 -3.39
C VAL A 62 43.88 -10.70 -4.91
N ASP A 63 43.54 -9.51 -5.39
CA ASP A 63 43.63 -9.17 -6.81
C ASP A 63 45.07 -8.81 -7.24
N ASP A 64 45.25 -8.52 -8.53
CA ASP A 64 46.55 -8.15 -9.13
C ASP A 64 47.14 -6.85 -8.53
N GLN A 65 46.34 -6.08 -7.76
CA GLN A 65 46.74 -4.86 -7.07
C GLN A 65 47.01 -5.11 -5.57
N GLY A 66 46.89 -6.36 -5.10
CA GLY A 66 47.11 -6.76 -3.71
C GLY A 66 45.93 -6.45 -2.77
N GLN A 67 44.75 -6.12 -3.30
CA GLN A 67 43.54 -5.84 -2.52
C GLN A 67 42.75 -7.13 -2.31
N ALA A 68 42.28 -7.38 -1.08
CA ALA A 68 41.43 -8.52 -0.78
C ALA A 68 40.07 -8.39 -1.49
N GLN A 69 39.59 -9.48 -2.10
CA GLN A 69 38.29 -9.51 -2.76
C GLN A 69 37.16 -9.67 -1.73
N THR A 70 36.74 -8.55 -1.13
CA THR A 70 35.76 -8.57 -0.02
C THR A 70 34.31 -8.55 -0.47
N LEU A 71 34.04 -8.24 -1.74
CA LEU A 71 32.67 -8.21 -2.28
C LEU A 71 31.98 -9.57 -2.08
N PRO A 72 30.72 -9.59 -1.60
CA PRO A 72 29.77 -8.46 -1.54
C PRO A 72 29.84 -7.62 -0.25
N TYR A 73 30.81 -7.85 0.64
CA TYR A 73 30.93 -7.18 1.92
C TYR A 73 31.88 -5.98 1.89
N GLU A 74 31.64 -5.04 2.78
CA GLU A 74 32.55 -3.93 3.03
C GLU A 74 33.91 -4.45 3.57
N PRO A 75 35.04 -3.85 3.16
CA PRO A 75 36.35 -4.33 3.57
C PRO A 75 36.63 -4.23 5.07
N GLU A 76 36.24 -3.11 5.70
CA GLU A 76 36.59 -2.81 7.10
C GLU A 76 36.06 -3.87 8.08
N PRO A 77 34.77 -4.25 8.07
CA PRO A 77 34.28 -5.30 8.98
C PRO A 77 34.94 -6.66 8.73
N CYS A 78 35.32 -6.98 7.49
CA CYS A 78 36.03 -8.23 7.19
C CYS A 78 37.43 -8.22 7.84
N GLN A 79 38.16 -7.11 7.71
CA GLN A 79 39.48 -6.96 8.32
C GLN A 79 39.41 -7.01 9.85
N ARG A 80 38.50 -6.25 10.48
CA ARG A 80 38.28 -6.30 11.93
C ARG A 80 37.91 -7.70 12.41
N THR A 81 37.12 -8.43 11.63
CA THR A 81 36.78 -9.83 11.93
C THR A 81 38.02 -10.71 11.91
N TRP A 82 38.87 -10.58 10.88
CA TRP A 82 40.12 -11.36 10.78
C TRP A 82 41.06 -11.11 11.96
N GLU A 83 41.23 -9.84 12.35
CA GLU A 83 42.05 -9.44 13.49
C GLU A 83 41.49 -10.00 14.81
N ALA A 84 40.17 -9.89 15.01
CA ALA A 84 39.51 -10.39 16.22
C ALA A 84 39.51 -11.92 16.33
N LEU A 85 39.48 -12.66 15.21
CA LEU A 85 39.48 -14.12 15.18
C LEU A 85 40.75 -14.74 15.75
N ALA A 86 41.88 -14.03 15.77
CA ALA A 86 43.14 -14.52 16.32
C ALA A 86 43.02 -14.94 17.80
N GLU A 87 42.15 -14.28 18.58
CA GLU A 87 41.91 -14.61 19.99
C GLU A 87 41.11 -15.92 20.18
N TYR A 88 40.45 -16.40 19.12
CA TYR A 88 39.55 -17.55 19.16
C TYR A 88 40.13 -18.79 18.47
N ASP A 89 41.32 -18.70 17.87
CA ASP A 89 41.96 -19.84 17.21
C ASP A 89 42.19 -20.99 18.19
N GLY A 90 41.77 -22.19 17.79
CA GLY A 90 41.81 -23.40 18.63
C GLY A 90 40.89 -23.38 19.87
N GLN A 91 40.06 -22.35 20.07
CA GLN A 91 39.16 -22.26 21.22
C GLN A 91 37.73 -22.74 20.92
N VAL A 92 37.01 -23.11 21.98
CA VAL A 92 35.57 -23.41 21.88
C VAL A 92 34.79 -22.10 21.97
N VAL A 93 34.23 -21.68 20.85
CA VAL A 93 33.37 -20.50 20.75
C VAL A 93 31.94 -20.90 21.13
N ARG A 94 31.38 -20.31 22.19
CA ARG A 94 29.97 -20.45 22.57
C ARG A 94 29.28 -19.10 22.40
N PHE A 95 27.99 -19.03 22.75
CA PHE A 95 27.18 -17.82 22.62
C PHE A 95 27.81 -16.54 23.24
N GLN A 96 28.52 -16.67 24.36
CA GLN A 96 29.17 -15.51 24.98
C GLN A 96 30.37 -15.01 24.16
N GLU A 97 31.16 -15.93 23.62
CA GLU A 97 32.29 -15.64 22.74
C GLU A 97 31.81 -15.09 21.38
N GLU A 98 30.75 -15.68 20.79
CA GLU A 98 30.09 -15.16 19.58
C GLU A 98 29.67 -13.71 19.76
N ARG A 99 29.01 -13.41 20.88
CA ARG A 99 28.58 -12.04 21.20
C ARG A 99 29.75 -11.09 21.39
N ARG A 100 30.83 -11.51 22.05
CA ARG A 100 32.04 -10.67 22.18
C ARG A 100 32.67 -10.39 20.84
N LEU A 101 32.77 -11.40 19.97
CA LEU A 101 33.28 -11.22 18.60
C LEU A 101 32.41 -10.20 17.82
N LEU A 102 31.07 -10.30 17.92
CA LEU A 102 30.17 -9.32 17.33
C LEU A 102 30.39 -7.91 17.89
N ASP A 103 30.42 -7.77 19.21
CA ASP A 103 30.58 -6.47 19.88
C ASP A 103 31.93 -5.82 19.48
N THR A 104 33.02 -6.59 19.43
CA THR A 104 34.34 -6.09 19.01
C THR A 104 34.35 -5.58 17.56
N VAL A 105 33.64 -6.25 16.65
CA VAL A 105 33.65 -5.92 15.22
C VAL A 105 32.62 -4.82 14.87
N HIS A 106 31.41 -4.88 15.42
CA HIS A 106 30.26 -4.10 14.95
C HIS A 106 29.78 -3.00 15.91
N CYS A 107 30.16 -3.00 17.19
CA CYS A 107 29.59 -2.06 18.18
C CYS A 107 29.76 -0.58 17.77
N GLU A 108 30.94 -0.22 17.29
CA GLU A 108 31.21 1.15 16.86
C GLU A 108 30.35 1.55 15.65
N SER A 109 30.27 0.70 14.63
CA SER A 109 29.44 0.94 13.45
C SER A 109 27.94 0.97 13.80
N ASP A 110 27.50 0.13 14.74
CA ASP A 110 26.11 0.09 15.21
C ASP A 110 25.75 1.37 15.97
N LEU A 111 26.65 1.87 16.83
CA LEU A 111 26.46 3.15 17.53
C LEU A 111 26.43 4.33 16.55
N GLN A 112 27.31 4.34 15.54
CA GLN A 112 27.27 5.36 14.49
C GLN A 112 25.99 5.29 13.67
N LEU A 113 25.49 4.08 13.36
CA LEU A 113 24.23 3.87 12.67
C LEU A 113 23.05 4.41 13.50
N LEU A 114 23.00 4.13 14.79
CA LEU A 114 21.98 4.66 15.71
C LEU A 114 22.04 6.19 15.80
N ALA A 115 23.23 6.78 15.90
CA ALA A 115 23.39 8.23 15.91
C ALA A 115 22.86 8.88 14.61
N ARG A 116 23.21 8.31 13.44
CA ARG A 116 22.68 8.75 12.15
C ARG A 116 21.15 8.62 12.08
N TYR A 117 20.58 7.55 12.63
CA TYR A 117 19.12 7.39 12.70
C TYR A 117 18.46 8.48 13.56
N GLU A 118 19.04 8.83 14.71
CA GLU A 118 18.53 9.91 15.56
C GLU A 118 18.64 11.27 14.87
N GLU A 119 19.75 11.55 14.18
CA GLU A 119 19.94 12.78 13.41
C GLU A 119 18.95 12.89 12.24
N GLN A 120 18.67 11.78 11.55
CA GLN A 120 17.75 11.73 10.41
C GLN A 120 16.27 11.61 10.80
N ARG A 121 15.97 11.31 12.07
CA ARG A 121 14.60 11.08 12.55
C ARG A 121 13.63 12.22 12.19
N PRO A 122 13.97 13.52 12.36
CA PRO A 122 13.06 14.60 11.98
C PRO A 122 12.73 14.60 10.49
N HIS A 123 13.72 14.34 9.63
CA HIS A 123 13.55 14.26 8.18
C HIS A 123 12.70 13.06 7.75
N LEU A 124 12.91 11.90 8.39
CA LEU A 124 12.06 10.72 8.16
C LEU A 124 10.61 10.99 8.55
N LEU A 125 10.38 11.61 9.72
CA LEU A 125 9.04 12.01 10.14
C LEU A 125 8.43 13.02 9.17
N GLU A 126 9.18 14.02 8.71
CA GLU A 126 8.71 14.98 7.70
C GLU A 126 8.33 14.30 6.37
N LYS A 127 9.13 13.35 5.90
CA LYS A 127 8.83 12.55 4.70
C LYS A 127 7.57 11.70 4.87
N MET A 128 7.46 10.98 6.00
CA MET A 128 6.26 10.21 6.34
C MET A 128 5.03 11.13 6.31
N VAL A 129 5.11 12.26 6.99
CA VAL A 129 4.03 13.25 7.07
C VAL A 129 3.66 13.82 5.70
N THR A 130 4.66 14.14 4.88
CA THR A 130 4.44 14.66 3.52
C THR A 130 3.73 13.63 2.67
N SER A 131 4.14 12.36 2.73
CA SER A 131 3.48 11.25 2.01
C SER A 131 2.03 11.01 2.49
N LEU A 132 1.76 11.29 3.76
CA LEU A 132 0.41 11.20 4.32
C LEU A 132 -0.49 12.36 3.88
N ARG A 133 0.08 13.55 3.61
CA ARG A 133 -0.64 14.73 3.13
C ARG A 133 -0.90 14.69 1.63
N LYS A 134 0.13 14.30 0.86
CA LYS A 134 0.10 14.18 -0.59
C LYS A 134 0.40 12.72 -0.93
N PRO A 135 -0.53 11.97 -1.54
CA PRO A 135 -0.29 10.60 -1.96
C PRO A 135 0.68 10.60 -3.15
N ASP A 136 1.96 10.87 -2.88
CA ASP A 136 3.05 10.78 -3.84
C ASP A 136 3.65 9.37 -3.76
N PRO A 137 3.46 8.51 -4.78
CA PRO A 137 4.00 7.16 -4.81
C PRO A 137 5.53 7.12 -4.70
N SER A 138 6.23 8.18 -5.13
CA SER A 138 7.69 8.26 -5.11
C SER A 138 8.25 8.34 -3.68
N VAL A 139 7.52 8.95 -2.75
CA VAL A 139 7.95 9.05 -1.34
C VAL A 139 7.80 7.70 -0.63
N ARG A 140 6.83 6.87 -1.05
CA ARG A 140 6.58 5.56 -0.43
C ARG A 140 7.78 4.61 -0.54
N SER A 141 8.45 4.56 -1.70
CA SER A 141 9.64 3.72 -1.88
C SER A 141 10.79 4.16 -0.97
N THR A 142 10.91 5.46 -0.70
CA THR A 142 11.96 6.01 0.18
C THR A 142 11.75 5.72 1.68
N LEU A 143 10.55 5.27 2.09
CA LEU A 143 10.20 5.06 3.50
C LEU A 143 10.20 3.59 3.94
N ILE A 144 10.24 2.62 3.01
CA ILE A 144 10.08 1.19 3.34
C ILE A 144 11.43 0.48 3.50
N ARG A 145 12.46 0.86 2.73
CA ARG A 145 13.83 0.35 2.85
C ARG A 145 14.76 1.12 1.93
N ASP A 146 16.01 1.30 2.36
CA ASP A 146 17.10 1.78 1.48
C ASP A 146 17.69 0.64 0.62
N ASP A 147 17.04 -0.53 0.60
CA ASP A 147 17.21 -1.55 -0.43
C ASP A 147 16.24 -1.22 -1.57
N LEU A 148 16.61 -0.24 -2.41
CA LEU A 148 15.86 0.04 -3.62
C LEU A 148 15.87 -1.23 -4.49
N GLN A 149 14.74 -1.93 -4.51
CA GLN A 149 14.47 -3.04 -5.40
C GLN A 149 13.27 -2.66 -6.25
N VAL A 150 13.40 -2.85 -7.57
CA VAL A 150 12.34 -2.57 -8.53
C VAL A 150 11.83 -3.89 -9.11
N ALA A 151 10.51 -3.96 -9.33
CA ALA A 151 9.89 -5.10 -9.98
C ALA A 151 9.99 -4.96 -11.50
N LEU A 152 10.27 -6.07 -12.19
CA LEU A 152 10.46 -6.14 -13.63
C LEU A 152 9.59 -7.22 -14.27
N LEU A 153 8.95 -6.86 -15.36
CA LEU A 153 8.28 -7.72 -16.32
C LEU A 153 9.11 -7.83 -17.60
N VAL A 154 9.09 -9.00 -18.21
CA VAL A 154 9.60 -9.20 -19.58
C VAL A 154 8.39 -9.32 -20.49
N HIS A 155 8.11 -8.29 -21.30
CA HIS A 155 6.91 -8.25 -22.14
C HIS A 155 7.07 -7.28 -23.31
N ASP A 156 6.65 -7.69 -24.51
CA ASP A 156 6.83 -6.87 -25.73
C ASP A 156 5.70 -5.84 -25.93
N ALA A 157 4.46 -6.18 -25.53
CA ALA A 157 3.28 -5.31 -25.69
C ALA A 157 2.54 -5.08 -24.35
N PRO A 158 3.20 -4.52 -23.31
CA PRO A 158 2.57 -4.37 -22.00
C PRO A 158 1.34 -3.44 -22.00
N GLU A 159 1.27 -2.50 -22.95
CA GLU A 159 0.14 -1.55 -23.11
C GLU A 159 -1.16 -2.21 -23.56
N GLU A 160 -1.07 -3.35 -24.26
CA GLU A 160 -2.23 -4.06 -24.78
C GLU A 160 -2.73 -5.12 -23.79
N GLU A 161 -1.80 -5.81 -23.12
CA GLU A 161 -2.11 -7.00 -22.31
C GLU A 161 -2.12 -6.71 -20.79
N ILE A 162 -1.37 -5.71 -20.32
CA ILE A 162 -1.13 -5.47 -18.88
C ILE A 162 -1.69 -4.08 -18.50
N VAL A 163 -3.00 -3.95 -18.61
CA VAL A 163 -3.72 -2.69 -18.31
C VAL A 163 -4.31 -2.63 -16.90
N THR A 164 -4.39 -3.77 -16.19
CA THR A 164 -4.81 -3.83 -14.78
C THR A 164 -3.82 -4.63 -13.95
N ALA A 165 -3.61 -4.19 -12.71
CA ALA A 165 -2.82 -4.87 -11.68
C ALA A 165 -1.52 -5.55 -12.17
N PRO A 166 -0.50 -4.79 -12.66
CA PRO A 166 0.76 -5.37 -13.16
C PRO A 166 1.47 -6.32 -12.19
N TRP A 167 1.27 -6.15 -10.88
CA TRP A 167 1.81 -7.02 -9.83
C TRP A 167 1.21 -8.44 -9.80
N GLN A 168 0.16 -8.72 -10.58
CA GLN A 168 -0.43 -10.06 -10.72
C GLN A 168 0.22 -10.89 -11.84
N TRP A 169 1.31 -10.40 -12.42
CA TRP A 169 2.09 -11.11 -13.43
C TRP A 169 3.37 -11.69 -12.83
N GLN A 170 4.04 -12.58 -13.57
CA GLN A 170 5.35 -13.10 -13.18
C GLN A 170 6.39 -11.98 -13.19
N LEU A 171 6.87 -11.61 -12.00
CA LEU A 171 7.78 -10.49 -11.79
C LEU A 171 9.15 -10.98 -11.34
N PHE A 172 10.18 -10.24 -11.74
CA PHE A 172 11.52 -10.35 -11.19
C PHE A 172 11.82 -9.14 -10.34
N THR A 173 12.55 -9.33 -9.25
CA THR A 173 12.98 -8.24 -8.38
C THR A 173 14.45 -7.96 -8.61
N LEU A 174 14.82 -6.72 -8.86
CA LEU A 174 16.21 -6.35 -9.19
C LEU A 174 16.64 -5.04 -8.54
N ARG A 175 17.94 -4.87 -8.33
CA ARG A 175 18.52 -3.59 -7.89
C ARG A 175 18.56 -2.61 -9.07
N PRO A 176 18.06 -1.36 -8.94
CA PRO A 176 18.06 -0.37 -10.03
C PRO A 176 19.42 -0.14 -10.68
N SER A 177 20.52 -0.30 -9.93
CA SER A 177 21.88 -0.19 -10.46
C SER A 177 22.18 -1.16 -11.62
N LEU A 178 21.45 -2.28 -11.73
CA LEU A 178 21.54 -3.21 -12.86
C LEU A 178 21.00 -2.63 -14.18
N LEU A 179 20.26 -1.53 -14.14
CA LEU A 179 19.71 -0.82 -15.30
C LEU A 179 20.25 0.61 -15.41
N GLN A 180 21.45 0.86 -14.89
CA GLN A 180 22.09 2.19 -14.90
C GLN A 180 23.51 2.13 -15.50
N GLY A 181 24.08 3.30 -15.80
CA GLY A 181 25.45 3.44 -16.29
C GLY A 181 25.71 2.66 -17.58
N ARG A 182 26.86 1.97 -17.64
CA ARG A 182 27.29 1.19 -18.82
C ARG A 182 26.28 0.12 -19.26
N HIS A 183 25.56 -0.46 -18.29
CA HIS A 183 24.59 -1.52 -18.56
C HIS A 183 23.35 -0.98 -19.26
N TRP A 184 22.92 0.22 -18.89
CA TRP A 184 21.84 0.93 -19.57
C TRP A 184 22.22 1.27 -21.01
N GLN A 185 23.42 1.81 -21.21
CA GLN A 185 23.95 2.15 -22.54
C GLN A 185 24.00 0.92 -23.45
N ALA A 186 24.53 -0.20 -22.96
CA ALA A 186 24.58 -1.46 -23.72
C ALA A 186 23.18 -1.99 -24.11
N LEU A 187 22.17 -1.82 -23.25
CA LEU A 187 20.79 -2.17 -23.59
C LEU A 187 20.21 -1.23 -24.66
N GLN A 188 20.51 0.07 -24.59
CA GLN A 188 20.08 1.05 -25.61
C GLN A 188 20.73 0.77 -26.98
N GLU A 189 22.03 0.51 -27.01
CA GLU A 189 22.76 0.16 -28.22
C GLU A 189 22.20 -1.10 -28.88
N ARG A 190 21.92 -2.13 -28.07
CA ARG A 190 21.29 -3.35 -28.56
C ARG A 190 19.89 -3.09 -29.11
N ALA A 191 19.07 -2.31 -28.40
CA ALA A 191 17.73 -1.96 -28.85
C ALA A 191 17.76 -1.23 -30.19
N ALA A 192 18.68 -0.27 -30.35
CA ALA A 192 18.92 0.44 -31.60
C ALA A 192 19.36 -0.51 -32.73
N ALA A 193 20.27 -1.45 -32.45
CA ALA A 193 20.72 -2.44 -33.42
C ALA A 193 19.60 -3.40 -33.87
N LEU A 194 18.60 -3.62 -33.02
CA LEU A 194 17.43 -4.44 -33.30
C LEU A 194 16.23 -3.65 -33.85
N GLY A 195 16.34 -2.31 -33.94
CA GLY A 195 15.25 -1.44 -34.38
C GLY A 195 14.04 -1.42 -33.45
N LEU A 196 14.26 -1.57 -32.13
CA LEU A 196 13.18 -1.52 -31.14
C LEU A 196 12.80 -0.06 -30.83
N ASP A 197 11.50 0.20 -30.75
CA ASP A 197 10.97 1.55 -30.46
C ASP A 197 11.12 1.98 -28.98
N TRP A 198 11.43 1.03 -28.09
CA TRP A 198 11.58 1.29 -26.66
C TRP A 198 12.50 0.27 -25.99
N VAL A 199 13.12 0.70 -24.88
CA VAL A 199 14.08 -0.11 -24.10
C VAL A 199 13.46 -0.59 -22.80
N CYS A 200 12.84 0.33 -22.07
CA CYS A 200 12.19 0.07 -20.79
C CYS A 200 10.99 1.00 -20.65
N LYS A 201 9.90 0.48 -20.09
CA LYS A 201 8.69 1.25 -19.75
C LYS A 201 8.39 1.09 -18.26
N GLN A 202 7.76 2.08 -17.67
CA GLN A 202 7.26 2.03 -16.30
C GLN A 202 5.73 2.03 -16.28
N ALA A 203 5.14 1.26 -15.37
CA ALA A 203 3.71 1.30 -15.12
C ALA A 203 3.35 2.60 -14.37
N VAL A 204 2.49 3.40 -14.98
CA VAL A 204 1.94 4.64 -14.41
C VAL A 204 0.45 4.45 -14.21
N LEU A 205 -0.04 4.82 -13.02
CA LEU A 205 -1.47 4.79 -12.76
C LEU A 205 -2.14 5.81 -13.69
N MET A 206 -3.12 5.38 -14.50
CA MET A 206 -3.94 6.30 -15.27
C MET A 206 -4.68 7.19 -14.29
N ASP A 207 -4.39 8.49 -14.30
CA ASP A 207 -5.20 9.46 -13.58
C ASP A 207 -6.56 9.51 -14.27
N THR A 208 -7.55 8.84 -13.69
CA THR A 208 -8.97 8.99 -14.05
C THR A 208 -9.44 10.35 -13.53
N GLY A 209 -8.92 11.41 -14.15
CA GLY A 209 -9.38 12.78 -14.01
C GLY A 209 -9.24 13.39 -12.62
N SER A 210 -8.09 14.00 -12.35
CA SER A 210 -7.99 15.24 -11.56
C SER A 210 -8.65 16.46 -12.25
N GLY A 211 -9.31 16.27 -13.39
CA GLY A 211 -10.15 17.28 -14.07
C GLY A 211 -11.65 17.01 -13.90
N GLY A 212 -12.25 17.56 -12.84
CA GLY A 212 -13.67 17.96 -12.77
C GLY A 212 -14.78 16.92 -12.99
N ALA A 213 -14.48 15.65 -13.24
CA ALA A 213 -15.46 14.57 -13.24
C ALA A 213 -15.36 13.83 -11.91
N ALA A 214 -16.45 13.86 -11.14
CA ALA A 214 -16.57 13.23 -9.84
C ALA A 214 -16.01 11.80 -9.84
N GLN A 215 -14.93 11.58 -9.08
CA GLN A 215 -14.48 10.24 -8.69
C GLN A 215 -15.55 9.66 -7.75
N GLY A 216 -16.54 9.00 -8.34
CA GLY A 216 -17.64 8.35 -7.62
C GLY A 216 -17.19 7.13 -6.83
N GLU A 217 -18.07 6.71 -5.92
CA GLU A 217 -17.96 5.50 -5.08
C GLU A 217 -17.50 4.23 -5.82
N ASP A 218 -17.94 4.08 -7.07
CA ASP A 218 -17.74 2.91 -7.91
C ASP A 218 -16.29 2.76 -8.39
N ASP A 219 -15.50 3.83 -8.36
CA ASP A 219 -14.10 3.78 -8.80
C ASP A 219 -13.20 3.10 -7.75
N SER A 220 -13.62 3.08 -6.47
CA SER A 220 -12.88 2.41 -5.40
C SER A 220 -12.98 0.88 -5.43
N ARG A 221 -14.03 0.34 -6.07
CA ARG A 221 -14.27 -1.11 -6.27
C ARG A 221 -13.83 -1.60 -7.66
N ARG A 222 -13.64 -0.69 -8.63
CA ARG A 222 -13.13 -1.00 -9.98
C ARG A 222 -11.61 -1.15 -9.96
N GLU A 223 -11.08 -2.08 -10.75
CA GLU A 223 -9.62 -2.26 -10.80
C GLU A 223 -8.94 -1.02 -11.40
N PRO A 224 -7.91 -0.45 -10.74
CA PRO A 224 -7.16 0.67 -11.26
C PRO A 224 -6.49 0.32 -12.59
N LEU A 225 -6.55 1.26 -13.54
CA LEU A 225 -5.95 1.13 -14.86
C LEU A 225 -4.54 1.71 -14.88
N TYR A 226 -3.66 1.08 -15.63
CA TYR A 226 -2.26 1.48 -15.78
C TYR A 226 -1.91 1.72 -17.25
N THR A 227 -1.18 2.81 -17.52
CA THR A 227 -0.43 3.02 -18.77
C THR A 227 1.01 2.58 -18.59
N TRP A 228 1.70 2.41 -19.71
CA TRP A 228 3.13 2.16 -19.73
C TRP A 228 3.83 3.33 -20.42
N GLU A 229 4.66 4.04 -19.67
CA GLU A 229 5.40 5.20 -20.19
C GLU A 229 6.87 4.85 -20.39
N PRO A 230 7.52 5.25 -21.50
CA PRO A 230 8.94 5.04 -21.70
C PRO A 230 9.79 5.66 -20.59
N VAL A 231 10.77 4.91 -20.08
CA VAL A 231 11.76 5.43 -19.15
C VAL A 231 12.80 6.22 -19.94
N THR A 232 12.81 7.54 -19.77
CA THR A 232 13.71 8.47 -20.47
C THR A 232 14.93 8.83 -19.63
N ASN A 233 14.84 8.71 -18.31
CA ASN A 233 15.91 9.01 -17.36
C ASN A 233 16.15 7.80 -16.44
N PRO A 234 17.38 7.25 -16.33
CA PRO A 234 17.70 6.14 -15.42
C PRO A 234 17.40 6.41 -13.93
N ALA A 235 17.24 7.67 -13.52
CA ALA A 235 16.79 8.02 -12.17
C ALA A 235 15.32 7.64 -11.90
N GLN A 236 14.49 7.45 -12.95
CA GLN A 236 13.09 7.00 -12.82
C GLN A 236 13.00 5.52 -12.43
N ILE A 237 14.04 4.73 -12.70
CA ILE A 237 14.07 3.29 -12.46
C ILE A 237 13.95 2.97 -10.97
N SER A 238 14.56 3.80 -10.10
CA SER A 238 14.50 3.60 -8.65
C SER A 238 13.16 3.96 -8.03
N SER A 239 12.32 4.76 -8.71
CA SER A 239 10.99 5.16 -8.24
C SER A 239 9.84 4.46 -8.97
N ALA A 240 10.13 3.66 -10.00
CA ALA A 240 9.12 2.96 -10.77
C ALA A 240 8.37 1.90 -9.94
N LEU A 241 7.05 1.82 -10.14
CA LEU A 241 6.20 0.82 -9.48
C LEU A 241 6.52 -0.59 -10.02
N VAL A 242 6.47 -0.73 -11.34
CA VAL A 242 6.86 -1.93 -12.09
C VAL A 242 7.49 -1.45 -13.40
N LEU A 243 8.58 -2.08 -13.79
CA LEU A 243 9.23 -1.88 -15.09
C LEU A 243 8.84 -3.01 -16.04
N ALA A 244 8.80 -2.71 -17.33
CA ALA A 244 8.74 -3.70 -18.40
C ALA A 244 9.97 -3.53 -19.29
N LEU A 245 10.56 -4.64 -19.74
CA LEU A 245 11.55 -4.67 -20.81
C LEU A 245 11.13 -5.67 -21.91
N PRO A 246 11.47 -5.43 -23.19
CA PRO A 246 11.21 -6.38 -24.27
C PRO A 246 12.02 -7.67 -24.11
N GLN A 247 11.48 -8.78 -24.59
CA GLN A 247 12.16 -10.09 -24.50
C GLN A 247 13.47 -10.16 -25.31
N ALA A 248 13.60 -9.27 -26.29
CA ALA A 248 14.80 -9.13 -27.12
C ALA A 248 16.00 -8.55 -26.34
N LEU A 249 15.75 -7.90 -25.20
CA LEU A 249 16.76 -7.28 -24.33
C LEU A 249 16.98 -8.09 -23.05
N VAL A 250 15.93 -8.76 -22.55
CA VAL A 250 15.98 -9.55 -21.32
C VAL A 250 15.24 -10.86 -21.52
N THR A 251 15.76 -11.97 -21.01
CA THR A 251 15.10 -13.28 -21.08
C THR A 251 15.23 -14.00 -19.75
N TYR A 252 14.48 -15.09 -19.59
CA TYR A 252 14.65 -16.01 -18.48
C TYR A 252 15.02 -17.40 -19.01
N ASP A 253 15.99 -18.03 -18.36
CA ASP A 253 16.35 -19.43 -18.56
C ASP A 253 16.30 -20.14 -17.20
N ARG A 254 15.84 -21.40 -17.16
CA ARG A 254 15.69 -22.16 -15.92
C ARG A 254 17.01 -22.44 -15.19
N ASP A 255 18.12 -22.51 -15.94
CA ASP A 255 19.43 -22.86 -15.41
C ASP A 255 20.23 -21.59 -15.06
N LEU A 256 20.08 -20.51 -15.86
CA LEU A 256 20.79 -19.25 -15.65
C LEU A 256 20.01 -18.18 -14.87
N GLY A 257 18.69 -18.32 -14.77
CA GLY A 257 17.79 -17.30 -14.22
C GLY A 257 17.50 -16.17 -15.21
N LEU A 258 17.32 -14.95 -14.69
CA LEU A 258 17.08 -13.75 -15.48
C LEU A 258 18.38 -13.29 -16.15
N VAL A 259 18.40 -13.20 -17.48
CA VAL A 259 19.58 -12.84 -18.27
C VAL A 259 19.32 -11.57 -19.07
N PHE A 260 20.14 -10.54 -18.80
CA PHE A 260 20.23 -9.34 -19.62
C PHE A 260 21.13 -9.61 -20.83
N ARG A 261 20.68 -9.23 -22.02
CA ARG A 261 21.43 -9.41 -23.27
C ARG A 261 22.37 -8.22 -23.56
N ASP A 262 22.94 -7.64 -22.52
CA ASP A 262 23.84 -6.48 -22.58
C ASP A 262 25.32 -6.85 -22.47
N GLY A 263 25.64 -8.15 -22.50
CA GLY A 263 27.01 -8.66 -22.39
C GLY A 263 27.58 -8.67 -20.98
N ARG A 264 26.80 -8.33 -19.93
CA ARG A 264 27.31 -8.33 -18.55
C ARG A 264 27.70 -9.71 -18.02
N LEU A 265 27.09 -10.75 -18.57
CA LEU A 265 27.39 -12.15 -18.26
C LEU A 265 28.30 -12.70 -19.36
N PRO A 266 29.58 -13.00 -19.07
CA PRO A 266 30.50 -13.58 -20.05
C PRO A 266 30.13 -15.05 -20.28
N LEU A 267 29.19 -15.27 -21.19
CA LEU A 267 28.68 -16.60 -21.51
C LEU A 267 29.46 -17.21 -22.68
N PRO A 268 29.85 -18.50 -22.63
CA PRO A 268 30.39 -19.21 -23.79
C PRO A 268 29.42 -19.20 -24.99
N ALA A 269 29.94 -19.32 -26.21
CA ALA A 269 29.16 -19.24 -27.46
C ALA A 269 27.91 -20.15 -27.48
N ARG A 270 28.01 -21.36 -26.91
CA ARG A 270 26.87 -22.30 -26.78
C ARG A 270 25.67 -21.72 -26.03
N TRP A 271 25.94 -20.92 -24.99
CA TRP A 271 24.90 -20.29 -24.17
C TRP A 271 24.33 -19.07 -24.88
N GLN A 272 25.16 -18.28 -25.56
CA GLN A 272 24.71 -17.15 -26.38
C GLN A 272 23.72 -17.63 -27.46
N GLN A 273 24.08 -18.69 -28.19
CA GLN A 273 23.24 -19.28 -29.23
C GLN A 273 21.92 -19.84 -28.66
N ARG A 274 21.95 -20.50 -27.49
CA ARG A 274 20.74 -20.97 -26.80
C ARG A 274 19.81 -19.80 -26.45
N LEU A 275 20.36 -18.73 -25.87
CA LEU A 275 19.58 -17.56 -25.45
C LEU A 275 18.99 -16.80 -26.63
N GLU A 276 19.67 -16.71 -27.77
CA GLU A 276 19.16 -16.01 -28.97
C GLU A 276 17.82 -16.57 -29.45
N GLY A 277 17.66 -17.89 -29.44
CA GLY A 277 16.43 -18.60 -29.82
C GLY A 277 15.33 -18.60 -28.75
N MET A 278 15.64 -18.22 -27.50
CA MET A 278 14.64 -18.22 -26.43
C MET A 278 13.67 -17.05 -26.58
N ARG A 279 12.41 -17.36 -26.29
CA ARG A 279 11.31 -16.42 -26.19
C ARG A 279 10.67 -16.60 -24.82
N TYR A 280 10.84 -15.61 -23.96
CA TYR A 280 10.25 -15.59 -22.63
C TYR A 280 9.43 -14.33 -22.48
N GLN A 281 8.21 -14.50 -21.98
CA GLN A 281 7.30 -13.42 -21.67
C GLN A 281 6.67 -13.72 -20.32
N SER A 282 6.66 -12.73 -19.42
CA SER A 282 5.97 -12.81 -18.14
C SER A 282 4.51 -13.19 -18.38
N ARG A 283 3.98 -14.11 -17.57
CA ARG A 283 2.59 -14.57 -17.66
C ARG A 283 1.76 -14.13 -16.44
N PRO A 284 0.43 -14.05 -16.55
CA PRO A 284 -0.43 -13.84 -15.39
C PRO A 284 -0.24 -14.96 -14.36
N LEU A 285 -0.19 -14.61 -13.08
CA LEU A 285 -0.18 -15.58 -11.99
C LEU A 285 -1.59 -16.17 -11.86
N GLU A 286 -1.71 -17.50 -11.94
CA GLU A 286 -2.98 -18.18 -11.71
C GLU A 286 -3.40 -18.02 -10.24
N ARG A 287 -4.34 -17.09 -9.97
CA ARG A 287 -5.16 -17.21 -8.77
C ARG A 287 -6.09 -18.39 -8.95
N ARG A 288 -6.22 -19.24 -7.91
CA ARG A 288 -7.47 -19.99 -7.69
C ARG A 288 -8.59 -18.98 -7.80
N ARG A 289 -9.31 -18.98 -8.92
CA ARG A 289 -10.48 -18.15 -9.15
C ARG A 289 -11.49 -18.53 -8.06
N ALA A 290 -11.48 -17.81 -6.94
CA ALA A 290 -12.69 -17.67 -6.15
C ALA A 290 -13.75 -17.22 -7.15
N GLY A 291 -14.86 -17.97 -7.22
CA GLY A 291 -15.72 -18.08 -8.38
C GLY A 291 -16.04 -16.75 -9.06
N VAL A 292 -16.27 -16.83 -10.37
CA VAL A 292 -16.90 -15.75 -11.15
C VAL A 292 -18.31 -15.54 -10.61
N VAL A 293 -18.42 -14.88 -9.47
CA VAL A 293 -19.66 -14.28 -9.00
C VAL A 293 -19.78 -12.99 -9.80
N SER A 294 -20.86 -12.87 -10.58
CA SER A 294 -21.27 -11.58 -11.14
C SER A 294 -21.29 -10.56 -9.98
N GLN A 295 -20.42 -9.55 -10.04
CA GLN A 295 -20.37 -8.48 -9.05
C GLN A 295 -21.25 -7.32 -9.52
N THR A 296 -22.45 -7.63 -10.03
CA THR A 296 -23.44 -6.59 -10.29
C THR A 296 -23.90 -6.04 -8.95
N VAL A 297 -23.58 -4.78 -8.69
CA VAL A 297 -24.11 -4.05 -7.54
C VAL A 297 -25.54 -3.67 -7.92
N SER A 298 -26.50 -4.05 -7.10
CA SER A 298 -27.89 -3.62 -7.26
C SER A 298 -28.13 -2.31 -6.52
N ARG A 299 -29.08 -1.50 -7.02
CA ARG A 299 -29.55 -0.31 -6.31
C ARG A 299 -29.94 -0.60 -4.86
N GLN A 300 -29.70 0.36 -3.97
CA GLN A 300 -30.03 0.26 -2.54
C GLN A 300 -30.60 1.57 -2.01
N ARG A 301 -31.53 1.47 -1.06
CA ARG A 301 -31.97 2.62 -0.27
C ARG A 301 -30.87 3.06 0.69
N TYR A 302 -30.92 4.33 1.09
CA TYR A 302 -29.98 4.90 2.04
C TYR A 302 -29.88 4.11 3.35
N GLU A 303 -31.01 3.88 4.01
CA GLU A 303 -31.06 3.14 5.28
C GLU A 303 -30.60 1.68 5.15
N GLU A 304 -30.91 1.01 4.03
CA GLU A 304 -30.46 -0.37 3.77
C GLU A 304 -28.94 -0.42 3.63
N HIS A 305 -28.37 0.53 2.90
CA HIS A 305 -26.93 0.65 2.72
C HIS A 305 -26.23 0.90 4.06
N ILE A 306 -26.69 1.89 4.83
CA ILE A 306 -26.11 2.18 6.15
C ILE A 306 -26.29 1.01 7.13
N GLY A 307 -27.42 0.31 7.10
CA GLY A 307 -27.65 -0.87 7.92
C GLY A 307 -26.62 -1.97 7.69
N GLY A 308 -26.32 -2.29 6.42
CA GLY A 308 -25.27 -3.26 6.10
C GLY A 308 -23.87 -2.84 6.58
N LEU A 309 -23.56 -1.54 6.52
CA LEU A 309 -22.31 -1.00 7.08
C LEU A 309 -22.26 -1.12 8.59
N ALA A 310 -23.38 -0.82 9.26
CA ALA A 310 -23.52 -0.94 10.71
C ALA A 310 -23.27 -2.39 11.14
N ASP A 311 -23.88 -3.36 10.48
CA ASP A 311 -23.72 -4.77 10.81
C ASP A 311 -22.30 -5.28 10.55
N ALA A 312 -21.69 -4.91 9.42
CA ALA A 312 -20.30 -5.23 9.14
C ALA A 312 -19.33 -4.64 10.18
N TYR A 313 -19.62 -3.43 10.65
CA TYR A 313 -18.86 -2.80 11.72
C TYR A 313 -19.05 -3.53 13.05
N HIS A 314 -20.29 -3.67 13.49
CA HIS A 314 -20.60 -4.18 14.83
C HIS A 314 -20.27 -5.67 15.01
N TYR A 315 -20.53 -6.50 14.00
CA TYR A 315 -20.35 -7.96 14.09
C TYR A 315 -18.96 -8.44 13.65
N GLY A 316 -18.13 -7.56 13.10
CA GLY A 316 -16.78 -7.92 12.63
C GLY A 316 -15.74 -6.89 13.05
N LEU A 317 -15.80 -5.70 12.47
CA LEU A 317 -14.70 -4.73 12.54
C LEU A 317 -14.48 -4.14 13.93
N TYR A 318 -15.53 -3.95 14.72
CA TYR A 318 -15.41 -3.39 16.07
C TYR A 318 -14.43 -4.22 16.91
N HIS A 319 -14.56 -5.55 16.87
CA HIS A 319 -13.67 -6.45 17.62
C HIS A 319 -12.22 -6.40 17.12
N GLU A 320 -12.02 -6.26 15.80
CA GLU A 320 -10.68 -6.06 15.21
C GLU A 320 -10.03 -4.75 15.66
N LEU A 321 -10.84 -3.70 15.83
CA LEU A 321 -10.37 -2.35 16.15
C LEU A 321 -10.34 -2.05 17.65
N ALA A 322 -11.07 -2.79 18.49
CA ALA A 322 -11.32 -2.47 19.90
C ALA A 322 -10.05 -2.21 20.73
N TYR A 323 -8.96 -2.92 20.45
CA TYR A 323 -7.67 -2.63 21.11
C TYR A 323 -7.14 -1.25 20.71
N ALA A 324 -7.07 -0.95 19.41
CA ALA A 324 -6.58 0.33 18.91
C ALA A 324 -7.46 1.51 19.37
N LEU A 325 -8.79 1.35 19.35
CA LEU A 325 -9.72 2.38 19.82
C LEU A 325 -9.49 2.72 21.29
N ARG A 326 -9.45 1.71 22.18
CA ARG A 326 -9.20 1.93 23.62
C ARG A 326 -7.84 2.59 23.87
N ARG A 327 -6.79 2.16 23.17
CA ARG A 327 -5.46 2.76 23.32
C ARG A 327 -5.42 4.21 22.87
N LEU A 328 -6.13 4.57 21.79
CA LEU A 328 -6.24 5.95 21.36
C LEU A 328 -7.05 6.79 22.36
N GLU A 329 -8.17 6.26 22.89
CA GLU A 329 -8.97 6.93 23.92
C GLU A 329 -8.15 7.24 25.17
N GLU A 330 -7.43 6.25 25.70
CA GLU A 330 -6.54 6.42 26.86
C GLU A 330 -5.44 7.47 26.61
N ARG A 331 -4.79 7.40 25.44
CA ARG A 331 -3.67 8.29 25.10
C ARG A 331 -4.11 9.73 24.81
N MET A 332 -5.35 9.90 24.36
CA MET A 332 -5.95 11.21 24.07
C MET A 332 -6.76 11.76 25.25
N GLY A 333 -6.90 11.01 26.34
CA GLY A 333 -7.70 11.42 27.51
C GLY A 333 -9.19 11.50 27.22
N LEU A 334 -9.70 10.65 26.32
CA LEU A 334 -11.10 10.61 25.92
C LEU A 334 -11.90 9.65 26.82
N ALA A 335 -13.21 9.89 26.94
CA ALA A 335 -14.11 8.93 27.56
C ALA A 335 -14.20 7.65 26.72
N ALA A 336 -14.31 6.49 27.38
CA ALA A 336 -14.46 5.22 26.69
C ALA A 336 -15.68 5.21 25.76
N GLY A 337 -15.50 4.72 24.53
CA GLY A 337 -16.56 4.67 23.51
C GLY A 337 -16.74 5.97 22.69
N THR A 338 -15.97 7.03 22.99
CA THR A 338 -16.02 8.28 22.20
C THR A 338 -15.65 8.03 20.74
N ILE A 339 -14.61 7.23 20.48
CA ILE A 339 -14.16 6.97 19.12
C ILE A 339 -15.13 6.02 18.40
N ASP A 340 -15.70 5.06 19.11
CA ASP A 340 -16.72 4.16 18.57
C ASP A 340 -17.97 4.95 18.13
N GLN A 341 -18.47 5.86 18.99
CA GLN A 341 -19.56 6.77 18.64
C GLN A 341 -19.22 7.61 17.40
N ALA A 342 -17.99 8.10 17.30
CA ALA A 342 -17.53 8.88 16.16
C ALA A 342 -17.50 8.05 14.85
N ILE A 343 -17.10 6.77 14.92
CA ILE A 343 -17.14 5.86 13.76
C ILE A 343 -18.59 5.60 13.35
N GLN A 344 -19.50 5.33 14.30
CA GLN A 344 -20.92 5.12 13.99
C GLN A 344 -21.55 6.35 13.33
N LEU A 345 -21.23 7.56 13.79
CA LEU A 345 -21.65 8.81 13.13
C LEU A 345 -21.08 8.92 11.72
N ALA A 346 -19.80 8.58 11.53
CA ALA A 346 -19.19 8.57 10.19
C ALA A 346 -19.92 7.59 9.26
N LEU A 347 -20.22 6.37 9.72
CA LEU A 347 -20.99 5.38 8.93
C LEU A 347 -22.35 5.96 8.52
N ALA A 348 -23.12 6.52 9.46
CA ALA A 348 -24.47 7.03 9.17
C ALA A 348 -24.52 8.28 8.29
N LEU A 349 -23.41 9.04 8.20
CA LEU A 349 -23.40 10.36 7.55
C LEU A 349 -22.47 10.43 6.34
N HIS A 350 -21.65 9.42 6.06
CA HIS A 350 -20.62 9.52 5.02
C HIS A 350 -21.17 9.81 3.62
N ASP A 351 -22.41 9.35 3.38
CA ASP A 351 -23.14 9.44 2.13
C ASP A 351 -24.28 10.46 2.17
N LEU A 352 -24.37 11.29 3.21
CA LEU A 352 -25.46 12.26 3.36
C LEU A 352 -25.63 13.15 2.11
N GLY A 353 -24.53 13.52 1.45
CA GLY A 353 -24.53 14.30 0.22
C GLY A 353 -25.28 13.63 -0.93
N LYS A 354 -25.40 12.29 -0.94
CA LYS A 354 -26.22 11.56 -1.93
C LYS A 354 -27.70 11.86 -1.76
N LEU A 355 -28.13 12.24 -0.56
CA LEU A 355 -29.52 12.63 -0.31
C LEU A 355 -29.85 14.03 -0.85
N ALA A 356 -28.90 14.71 -1.49
CA ALA A 356 -29.18 15.95 -2.21
C ALA A 356 -30.01 15.71 -3.48
N GLU A 357 -30.88 16.66 -3.81
CA GLU A 357 -31.79 16.57 -4.97
C GLU A 357 -31.04 16.31 -6.28
N GLY A 358 -29.87 16.95 -6.48
CA GLY A 358 -29.06 16.76 -7.68
C GLY A 358 -28.56 15.34 -7.84
N TRP A 359 -28.11 14.71 -6.75
CA TRP A 359 -27.61 13.33 -6.78
C TRP A 359 -28.76 12.35 -6.99
N GLN A 360 -29.91 12.57 -6.35
CA GLN A 360 -31.10 11.73 -6.52
C GLN A 360 -31.68 11.81 -7.94
N ARG A 361 -31.67 12.98 -8.59
CA ARG A 361 -32.05 13.11 -10.01
C ARG A 361 -31.11 12.31 -10.90
N TRP A 362 -29.79 12.46 -10.70
CA TRP A 362 -28.80 11.72 -11.46
C TRP A 362 -28.96 10.21 -11.30
N ALA A 363 -29.16 9.72 -10.07
CA ALA A 363 -29.33 8.30 -9.79
C ALA A 363 -30.55 7.70 -10.51
N ARG A 364 -31.67 8.43 -10.53
CA ARG A 364 -32.87 8.01 -11.28
C ARG A 364 -32.65 8.02 -12.79
N ALA A 365 -31.94 9.02 -13.31
CA ALA A 365 -31.60 9.07 -14.73
C ALA A 365 -30.66 7.92 -15.14
N TRP A 366 -29.65 7.63 -14.32
CA TRP A 366 -28.74 6.49 -14.51
C TRP A 366 -29.47 5.15 -14.51
N GLU A 367 -30.33 4.91 -13.53
CA GLU A 367 -31.11 3.67 -13.44
C GLU A 367 -31.96 3.41 -14.68
N ARG A 368 -32.62 4.45 -15.21
CA ARG A 368 -33.38 4.36 -16.47
C ARG A 368 -32.48 3.95 -17.63
N LEU A 369 -31.37 4.68 -17.81
CA LEU A 369 -30.42 4.44 -18.90
C LEU A 369 -29.80 3.04 -18.81
N TYR A 370 -29.39 2.61 -17.62
CA TYR A 370 -28.81 1.29 -17.39
C TYR A 370 -29.75 0.17 -17.87
N HIS A 371 -31.02 0.23 -17.45
CA HIS A 371 -32.01 -0.78 -17.83
C HIS A 371 -32.34 -0.71 -19.32
N GLU A 372 -32.44 0.48 -19.90
CA GLU A 372 -32.63 0.66 -21.35
C GLU A 372 -31.50 0.02 -22.15
N LYS A 373 -30.23 0.33 -21.83
CA LYS A 373 -29.04 -0.20 -22.52
C LYS A 373 -28.89 -1.70 -22.38
N LYS A 374 -29.32 -2.28 -21.25
CA LYS A 374 -29.31 -3.73 -21.01
C LYS A 374 -30.60 -4.43 -21.50
N GLY A 375 -31.58 -3.71 -22.04
CA GLY A 375 -32.86 -4.26 -22.49
C GLY A 375 -33.70 -4.87 -21.35
N LEU A 376 -33.52 -4.37 -20.12
CA LEU A 376 -34.19 -4.85 -18.92
C LEU A 376 -35.44 -4.01 -18.64
N HIS A 377 -36.46 -4.63 -18.04
CA HIS A 377 -37.65 -3.90 -17.60
C HIS A 377 -37.30 -2.98 -16.43
N TYR A 378 -37.58 -1.68 -16.57
CA TYR A 378 -37.37 -0.69 -15.52
C TYR A 378 -38.69 -0.25 -14.88
N GLN A 379 -38.76 -0.35 -13.55
CA GLN A 379 -39.81 0.25 -12.75
C GLN A 379 -39.23 1.38 -11.91
N GLU A 380 -39.75 2.60 -12.14
CA GLU A 380 -39.37 3.79 -11.38
C GLU A 380 -39.73 3.60 -9.90
N PRO A 381 -38.75 3.74 -8.98
CA PRO A 381 -39.03 3.68 -7.56
C PRO A 381 -39.89 4.84 -7.09
N ALA A 382 -40.64 4.62 -5.99
CA ALA A 382 -41.46 5.64 -5.37
C ALA A 382 -40.66 6.93 -5.06
N ALA A 383 -41.36 8.06 -4.96
CA ALA A 383 -40.73 9.37 -4.76
C ALA A 383 -39.94 9.48 -3.45
N ASP A 384 -40.34 8.72 -2.42
CA ASP A 384 -39.70 8.61 -1.11
C ASP A 384 -38.54 7.59 -1.09
N TYR A 385 -38.29 6.87 -2.19
CA TYR A 385 -37.10 6.03 -2.34
C TYR A 385 -35.89 6.94 -2.56
N LEU A 386 -35.02 7.02 -1.55
CA LEU A 386 -33.76 7.73 -1.64
C LEU A 386 -32.62 6.75 -1.85
N PHE A 387 -31.93 6.88 -2.98
CA PHE A 387 -30.84 6.01 -3.39
C PHE A 387 -29.58 6.31 -2.58
N ALA A 388 -28.92 5.28 -2.06
CA ALA A 388 -27.50 5.34 -1.67
C ALA A 388 -26.60 4.71 -2.73
N LYS A 389 -27.08 3.64 -3.38
CA LYS A 389 -26.36 2.97 -4.47
C LYS A 389 -27.26 2.83 -5.67
N THR A 390 -26.65 2.90 -6.85
CA THR A 390 -27.28 2.59 -8.14
C THR A 390 -26.82 1.23 -8.64
N THR A 391 -27.51 0.71 -9.63
CA THR A 391 -27.24 -0.57 -10.28
C THR A 391 -26.13 -0.39 -11.31
N TYR A 392 -25.09 -1.23 -11.23
CA TYR A 392 -24.00 -1.25 -12.20
C TYR A 392 -23.24 -2.58 -12.13
N ASP A 393 -22.57 -2.95 -13.21
CA ASP A 393 -21.63 -4.09 -13.21
C ASP A 393 -20.20 -3.57 -13.03
N VAL A 394 -19.52 -4.05 -11.98
CA VAL A 394 -18.14 -3.66 -11.66
C VAL A 394 -17.18 -3.95 -12.83
N ARG A 395 -17.48 -4.92 -13.69
CA ARG A 395 -16.60 -5.35 -14.80
C ARG A 395 -16.97 -4.75 -16.16
N ALA A 396 -18.16 -4.19 -16.31
CA ALA A 396 -18.62 -3.64 -17.58
C ALA A 396 -17.96 -2.28 -17.85
N ARG A 397 -16.97 -2.26 -18.75
CA ARG A 397 -16.22 -1.04 -19.08
C ARG A 397 -17.06 -0.04 -19.88
N GLU A 398 -18.00 -0.55 -20.67
CA GLU A 398 -18.93 0.22 -21.50
C GLU A 398 -19.86 1.12 -20.68
N GLU A 399 -20.15 0.76 -19.42
CA GLU A 399 -21.03 1.55 -18.55
C GLU A 399 -20.49 2.95 -18.26
N ARG A 400 -19.15 3.13 -18.25
CA ARG A 400 -18.52 4.46 -18.15
C ARG A 400 -18.84 5.36 -19.34
N GLN A 401 -19.00 4.78 -20.53
CA GLN A 401 -19.35 5.53 -21.74
C GLN A 401 -20.82 5.93 -21.70
N TRP A 402 -21.69 5.05 -21.21
CA TRP A 402 -23.12 5.36 -21.05
C TRP A 402 -23.36 6.49 -20.06
N GLU A 403 -22.61 6.54 -18.96
CA GLU A 403 -22.74 7.62 -17.98
C GLU A 403 -22.50 9.01 -18.60
N GLN A 404 -21.60 9.09 -19.60
CA GLN A 404 -21.32 10.32 -20.35
C GLN A 404 -22.45 10.73 -21.29
N GLU A 405 -23.38 9.82 -21.61
CA GLU A 405 -24.58 10.12 -22.40
C GLU A 405 -25.64 10.86 -21.58
N LEU A 406 -25.56 10.84 -20.25
CA LEU A 406 -26.50 11.56 -19.38
C LEU A 406 -26.27 13.07 -19.45
N ALA A 407 -27.37 13.82 -19.58
CA ALA A 407 -27.36 15.28 -19.49
C ALA A 407 -26.99 15.78 -18.08
N GLU A 408 -27.34 15.01 -17.05
CA GLU A 408 -26.99 15.29 -15.66
C GLU A 408 -25.63 14.67 -15.33
N ARG A 409 -24.69 15.48 -14.81
CA ARG A 409 -23.42 14.97 -14.29
C ARG A 409 -23.60 14.47 -12.87
N ARG A 410 -22.95 13.36 -12.53
CA ARG A 410 -22.90 12.84 -11.15
C ARG A 410 -22.32 13.88 -10.21
N PRO A 411 -23.07 14.36 -9.20
CA PRO A 411 -22.53 15.30 -8.23
C PRO A 411 -21.54 14.60 -7.28
N ASN A 412 -20.58 15.37 -6.77
CA ASN A 412 -19.81 14.95 -5.61
C ASN A 412 -20.72 14.85 -4.38
N HIS A 413 -20.37 14.00 -3.43
CA HIS A 413 -21.15 13.84 -2.20
C HIS A 413 -20.32 13.79 -0.91
N ALA A 414 -19.03 13.44 -0.97
CA ALA A 414 -18.24 13.21 0.24
C ALA A 414 -18.02 14.50 1.05
N CYS A 415 -17.59 15.57 0.41
CA CYS A 415 -17.38 16.86 1.09
C CYS A 415 -18.73 17.54 1.41
N GLU A 416 -19.73 17.37 0.56
CA GLU A 416 -21.10 17.84 0.77
C GLU A 416 -21.70 17.23 2.04
N SER A 417 -21.46 15.94 2.28
CA SER A 417 -21.87 15.25 3.51
C SER A 417 -21.33 15.93 4.76
N VAL A 418 -20.04 16.33 4.73
CA VAL A 418 -19.43 17.08 5.83
C VAL A 418 -20.04 18.47 5.95
N ALA A 419 -20.19 19.20 4.84
CA ALA A 419 -20.75 20.55 4.85
C ALA A 419 -22.15 20.59 5.47
N LEU A 420 -22.98 19.59 5.18
CA LEU A 420 -24.35 19.46 5.71
C LEU A 420 -24.37 19.00 7.18
N ALA A 421 -23.51 18.06 7.58
CA ALA A 421 -23.58 17.40 8.89
C ALA A 421 -22.64 17.94 9.97
N ARG A 422 -21.67 18.82 9.65
CA ARG A 422 -20.61 19.22 10.60
C ARG A 422 -21.12 19.72 11.94
N ARG A 423 -22.18 20.56 11.94
CA ARG A 423 -22.76 21.10 13.18
C ARG A 423 -23.40 20.01 14.03
N PHE A 424 -24.06 19.05 13.38
CA PHE A 424 -24.64 17.88 14.03
C PHE A 424 -23.57 16.96 14.64
N ILE A 425 -22.46 16.71 13.94
CA ILE A 425 -21.34 15.90 14.44
C ILE A 425 -20.69 16.56 15.68
N VAL A 426 -20.48 17.88 15.63
CA VAL A 426 -19.93 18.66 16.76
C VAL A 426 -20.80 18.51 18.01
N ASP A 427 -22.11 18.60 17.86
CA ASP A 427 -23.08 18.48 18.96
C ASP A 427 -23.09 17.06 19.55
N CYS A 428 -23.17 16.03 18.69
CA CYS A 428 -23.16 14.63 19.10
C CYS A 428 -21.90 14.24 19.89
N LEU A 429 -20.73 14.75 19.48
CA LEU A 429 -19.44 14.50 20.15
C LEU A 429 -19.12 15.51 21.25
N GLY A 430 -20.03 16.45 21.55
CA GLY A 430 -19.89 17.42 22.64
C GLY A 430 -18.71 18.37 22.51
N ALA A 431 -18.28 18.69 21.29
CA ALA A 431 -17.15 19.59 21.04
C ALA A 431 -17.61 21.06 21.08
N THR A 432 -18.08 21.52 22.25
CA THR A 432 -18.65 22.87 22.44
C THR A 432 -17.68 24.01 22.18
N THR A 433 -16.36 23.76 22.26
CA THR A 433 -15.31 24.76 21.99
C THR A 433 -14.17 24.15 21.15
N PRO A 434 -13.36 24.97 20.47
CA PRO A 434 -12.17 24.48 19.77
C PRO A 434 -11.15 23.77 20.68
N ALA A 435 -11.18 24.04 21.99
CA ALA A 435 -10.32 23.43 23.00
C ALA A 435 -10.91 22.16 23.64
N SER A 436 -12.13 21.76 23.27
CA SER A 436 -12.76 20.54 23.80
C SER A 436 -11.89 19.32 23.49
N PRO A 437 -11.73 18.37 24.44
CA PRO A 437 -10.95 17.14 24.22
C PRO A 437 -11.41 16.33 23.01
N THR A 438 -12.69 16.44 22.63
CA THR A 438 -13.30 15.76 21.47
C THR A 438 -13.17 16.53 20.16
N ALA A 439 -12.62 17.75 20.14
CA ALA A 439 -12.42 18.51 18.91
C ALA A 439 -11.53 17.79 17.87
N PRO A 440 -10.42 17.11 18.25
CA PRO A 440 -9.67 16.24 17.33
C PRO A 440 -10.52 15.08 16.78
N VAL A 441 -11.43 14.52 17.58
CA VAL A 441 -12.31 13.43 17.15
C VAL A 441 -13.30 13.91 16.09
N VAL A 442 -13.90 15.09 16.27
CA VAL A 442 -14.76 15.72 15.24
C VAL A 442 -14.01 15.89 13.91
N ARG A 443 -12.78 16.41 13.97
CA ARG A 443 -11.95 16.62 12.77
C ARG A 443 -11.63 15.29 12.08
N ALA A 444 -11.21 14.28 12.84
CA ALA A 444 -10.95 12.95 12.30
C ALA A 444 -12.21 12.29 11.70
N THR A 445 -13.38 12.47 12.33
CA THR A 445 -14.67 12.00 11.82
C THR A 445 -14.98 12.60 10.46
N CYS A 446 -14.86 13.91 10.35
CA CYS A 446 -15.17 14.61 9.11
C CYS A 446 -14.11 14.40 8.04
N TYR A 447 -12.84 14.21 8.43
CA TYR A 447 -11.79 13.78 7.52
C TYR A 447 -12.13 12.42 6.90
N ALA A 448 -12.55 11.46 7.72
CA ALA A 448 -12.93 10.13 7.25
C ALA A 448 -14.13 10.19 6.29
N ILE A 449 -15.14 11.02 6.59
CA ILE A 449 -16.27 11.26 5.70
C ILE A 449 -15.80 11.95 4.41
N ALA A 450 -15.03 13.03 4.45
CA ALA A 450 -14.63 13.74 3.23
C ALA A 450 -13.78 12.88 2.29
N ARG A 451 -13.01 11.92 2.83
CA ARG A 451 -12.01 11.14 2.06
C ARG A 451 -12.35 9.67 1.89
N HIS A 452 -13.61 9.30 2.10
CA HIS A 452 -14.01 7.89 2.05
C HIS A 452 -13.80 7.27 0.65
N HIS A 453 -13.97 8.04 -0.43
CA HIS A 453 -13.65 7.61 -1.80
C HIS A 453 -12.28 8.08 -2.30
N THR A 454 -11.95 9.37 -2.14
CA THR A 454 -10.73 9.95 -2.70
C THR A 454 -9.90 10.64 -1.64
N THR A 455 -8.59 10.52 -1.75
CA THR A 455 -7.66 11.08 -0.75
C THR A 455 -7.47 12.59 -0.88
N GLY A 456 -7.84 13.18 -2.03
CA GLY A 456 -7.63 14.58 -2.37
C GLY A 456 -8.88 15.48 -2.25
N ALA A 457 -10.06 14.95 -1.92
CA ALA A 457 -11.28 15.75 -1.84
C ALA A 457 -11.18 16.86 -0.77
N HIS A 458 -11.58 18.08 -1.15
CA HIS A 458 -11.53 19.27 -0.31
C HIS A 458 -12.63 20.28 -0.64
N GLU A 459 -12.97 20.44 -1.92
CA GLU A 459 -14.09 21.28 -2.36
C GLU A 459 -15.44 20.55 -2.28
N TYR A 460 -16.51 21.33 -2.13
CA TYR A 460 -17.90 20.86 -2.21
C TYR A 460 -18.76 21.82 -3.03
N GLY A 461 -19.73 21.26 -3.74
CA GLY A 461 -20.71 22.00 -4.53
C GLY A 461 -21.89 22.52 -3.71
N ALA A 462 -22.73 23.33 -4.37
CA ALA A 462 -24.02 23.72 -3.83
C ALA A 462 -25.00 22.53 -3.92
N GLY A 463 -25.80 22.32 -2.87
CA GLY A 463 -26.75 21.21 -2.81
C GLY A 463 -27.86 21.47 -1.81
N ARG A 464 -29.06 20.95 -2.10
CA ARG A 464 -30.23 20.97 -1.21
C ARG A 464 -30.65 19.53 -0.95
N LEU A 465 -30.95 19.20 0.31
CA LEU A 465 -31.46 17.88 0.68
C LEU A 465 -32.83 17.63 0.05
N ALA A 466 -33.02 16.44 -0.50
CA ALA A 466 -34.28 16.00 -1.06
C ALA A 466 -35.36 15.83 0.02
N PRO A 467 -36.65 15.92 -0.33
CA PRO A 467 -37.74 15.57 0.58
C PRO A 467 -37.56 14.18 1.17
N GLY A 468 -37.75 14.05 2.49
CA GLY A 468 -37.57 12.79 3.21
C GLY A 468 -36.12 12.47 3.64
N ALA A 469 -35.12 13.27 3.23
CA ALA A 469 -33.72 13.03 3.58
C ALA A 469 -33.46 12.96 5.09
N LEU A 470 -33.99 13.92 5.86
CA LEU A 470 -33.81 13.93 7.32
C LEU A 470 -34.42 12.70 8.00
N GLU A 471 -35.51 12.16 7.45
CA GLU A 471 -36.13 10.95 7.97
C GLU A 471 -35.31 9.69 7.61
N ALA A 472 -34.75 9.64 6.41
CA ALA A 472 -33.80 8.59 6.05
C ALA A 472 -32.55 8.62 6.95
N VAL A 473 -32.03 9.81 7.27
CA VAL A 473 -30.91 9.97 8.22
C VAL A 473 -31.31 9.53 9.63
N ARG A 474 -32.52 9.87 10.09
CA ARG A 474 -33.04 9.40 11.39
C ARG A 474 -33.04 7.87 11.46
N ARG A 475 -33.57 7.20 10.42
CA ARG A 475 -33.57 5.74 10.33
C ARG A 475 -32.15 5.16 10.30
N ALA A 476 -31.26 5.75 9.51
CA ALA A 476 -29.85 5.37 9.44
C ALA A 476 -29.11 5.50 10.79
N LEU A 477 -29.35 6.59 11.52
CA LEU A 477 -28.78 6.80 12.85
C LEU A 477 -29.27 5.75 13.86
N ALA A 478 -30.55 5.37 13.79
CA ALA A 478 -31.11 4.31 14.63
C ALA A 478 -30.50 2.92 14.34
N LEU A 479 -30.05 2.67 13.11
CA LEU A 479 -29.39 1.41 12.73
C LEU A 479 -27.94 1.33 13.23
N VAL A 480 -27.20 2.46 13.20
CA VAL A 480 -25.80 2.46 13.66
C VAL A 480 -25.67 2.50 15.18
N GLN A 481 -26.62 3.11 15.90
CA GLN A 481 -26.58 3.24 17.37
C GLN A 481 -27.18 2.01 18.06
N ARG A 482 -26.34 1.13 18.61
CA ARG A 482 -26.80 -0.04 19.38
C ARG A 482 -27.11 0.26 20.84
N GLU A 483 -26.48 1.27 21.41
CA GLU A 483 -26.75 1.74 22.76
C GLU A 483 -27.43 3.12 22.71
N THR A 484 -28.41 3.33 23.60
CA THR A 484 -29.15 4.59 23.67
C THR A 484 -28.20 5.70 24.12
N SER A 485 -27.80 6.59 23.21
CA SER A 485 -27.10 7.83 23.58
C SER A 485 -27.95 8.59 24.61
N SER A 486 -27.30 9.03 25.70
CA SER A 486 -27.96 9.86 26.72
C SER A 486 -28.32 11.26 26.21
N ARG A 487 -27.75 11.68 25.07
CA ARG A 487 -28.07 12.95 24.41
C ARG A 487 -29.07 12.76 23.28
N PRO A 488 -30.16 13.56 23.25
CA PRO A 488 -31.10 13.55 22.14
C PRO A 488 -30.42 14.04 20.86
N LEU A 489 -30.67 13.35 19.74
CA LEU A 489 -30.12 13.71 18.43
C LEU A 489 -30.86 14.92 17.87
N ASN A 490 -30.19 16.07 17.77
CA ASN A 490 -30.77 17.28 17.20
C ASN A 490 -30.57 17.34 15.68
N LEU A 491 -31.47 16.72 14.91
CA LEU A 491 -31.39 16.71 13.44
C LEU A 491 -31.54 18.10 12.80
N GLU A 492 -32.03 19.12 13.52
CA GLU A 492 -32.08 20.50 13.00
C GLU A 492 -30.69 21.11 12.76
N LEU A 493 -29.65 20.49 13.34
CA LEU A 493 -28.25 20.86 13.10
C LEU A 493 -27.71 20.30 11.78
N ILE A 494 -28.44 19.42 11.10
CA ILE A 494 -28.15 19.06 9.72
C ILE A 494 -28.72 20.14 8.81
N LEU A 495 -27.85 20.79 8.05
CA LEU A 495 -28.26 21.89 7.20
C LEU A 495 -29.16 21.37 6.05
N PRO A 496 -30.26 22.07 5.71
CA PRO A 496 -31.12 21.68 4.59
C PRO A 496 -30.45 21.93 3.23
N GLU A 497 -29.45 22.81 3.18
CA GLU A 497 -28.69 23.16 1.99
C GLU A 497 -27.27 23.59 2.34
N CYS A 498 -26.36 23.44 1.38
CA CYS A 498 -25.00 23.98 1.40
C CYS A 498 -24.74 24.77 0.11
N GLN A 499 -23.88 25.78 0.20
CA GLN A 499 -23.39 26.53 -0.96
C GLN A 499 -22.02 25.98 -1.39
N GLN A 500 -21.58 26.30 -2.60
CA GLN A 500 -20.24 25.91 -3.04
C GLN A 500 -19.19 26.49 -2.09
N GLY A 501 -18.20 25.68 -1.73
CA GLY A 501 -17.13 26.11 -0.86
C GLY A 501 -15.96 25.15 -0.85
N ASP A 502 -15.00 25.47 0.00
CA ASP A 502 -13.82 24.66 0.24
C ASP A 502 -13.78 24.31 1.73
N LEU A 503 -13.72 23.01 2.05
CA LEU A 503 -13.52 22.56 3.42
C LEU A 503 -12.10 22.92 3.90
N PHE A 504 -11.12 23.00 2.98
CA PHE A 504 -9.68 23.10 3.24
C PHE A 504 -8.95 24.14 2.34
N PRO A 505 -9.30 25.45 2.39
CA PRO A 505 -8.65 26.47 1.56
C PRO A 505 -7.14 26.53 1.75
N GLU A 506 -6.38 26.56 0.64
CA GLU A 506 -4.91 26.47 0.60
C GLU A 506 -4.19 27.47 1.52
N ASN A 507 -4.83 28.62 1.82
CA ASN A 507 -4.28 29.72 2.60
C ASN A 507 -4.77 29.81 4.07
N ALA A 508 -5.52 28.82 4.58
CA ALA A 508 -5.99 28.85 5.97
C ALA A 508 -4.86 28.54 6.98
N THR A 509 -4.46 29.56 7.74
CA THR A 509 -3.40 29.50 8.76
C THR A 509 -3.87 28.98 10.13
N SER A 510 -5.17 28.77 10.37
CA SER A 510 -5.68 28.22 11.63
C SER A 510 -6.90 27.31 11.44
N GLY A 511 -7.01 26.26 12.27
CA GLY A 511 -8.19 25.39 12.33
C GLY A 511 -8.31 24.37 11.19
N LYS A 512 -7.24 23.61 10.91
CA LYS A 512 -7.24 22.63 9.82
C LYS A 512 -8.10 21.42 10.17
N PHE A 513 -9.30 21.38 9.58
CA PHE A 513 -10.24 20.26 9.67
C PHE A 513 -9.72 19.00 8.95
N SER A 514 -8.64 19.10 8.16
CA SER A 514 -8.07 18.02 7.33
C SER A 514 -6.56 17.82 7.35
N GLN A 515 -5.83 18.56 8.19
CA GLN A 515 -4.41 18.32 8.32
C GLN A 515 -4.14 18.21 9.81
N PRO A 516 -3.67 17.05 10.29
CA PRO A 516 -3.28 16.93 11.68
C PRO A 516 -2.32 18.07 12.02
N ALA A 517 -2.52 18.69 13.19
CA ALA A 517 -1.60 19.67 13.71
C ALA A 517 -0.23 18.99 13.84
N LEU A 518 0.67 19.32 12.92
CA LEU A 518 1.96 18.65 12.76
C LEU A 518 2.99 19.37 13.59
N ASP A 519 2.83 19.20 14.89
CA ASP A 519 3.90 19.44 15.83
C ASP A 519 4.70 18.13 15.89
N LEU A 520 5.86 18.08 15.22
CA LEU A 520 6.75 16.91 15.20
C LEU A 520 7.26 16.55 16.61
N HIS A 521 7.07 17.43 17.59
CA HIS A 521 7.38 17.20 19.00
C HIS A 521 6.19 16.66 19.81
N LYS A 522 5.01 16.49 19.18
CA LYS A 522 3.82 15.91 19.81
C LYS A 522 3.43 14.58 19.17
N PRO A 523 2.84 13.65 19.96
CA PRO A 523 2.31 12.42 19.42
C PRO A 523 1.24 12.68 18.36
N LEU A 524 1.32 11.98 17.23
CA LEU A 524 0.41 12.11 16.07
C LEU A 524 -0.94 11.39 16.27
N TYR A 525 -1.51 11.43 17.48
CA TYR A 525 -2.71 10.64 17.79
C TYR A 525 -3.92 11.02 16.92
N GLU A 526 -4.10 12.31 16.62
CA GLU A 526 -5.17 12.77 15.73
C GLU A 526 -5.00 12.22 14.29
N THR A 527 -3.77 12.17 13.78
CA THR A 527 -3.46 11.58 12.48
C THR A 527 -3.83 10.10 12.46
N TRP A 528 -3.42 9.36 13.49
CA TRP A 528 -3.72 7.94 13.61
C TRP A 528 -5.21 7.69 13.72
N LEU A 529 -5.91 8.50 14.51
CA LEU A 529 -7.37 8.46 14.62
C LEU A 529 -8.04 8.64 13.26
N ALA A 530 -7.64 9.66 12.49
CA ALA A 530 -8.18 9.89 11.15
C ALA A 530 -7.98 8.69 10.21
N PHE A 531 -6.82 8.03 10.24
CA PHE A 531 -6.58 6.82 9.44
C PHE A 531 -7.37 5.61 9.91
N VAL A 532 -7.44 5.38 11.21
CA VAL A 532 -8.22 4.27 11.77
C VAL A 532 -9.69 4.45 11.40
N MET A 533 -10.25 5.65 11.53
CA MET A 533 -11.64 5.93 11.17
C MET A 533 -11.89 5.78 9.65
N THR A 534 -11.00 6.31 8.82
CA THR A 534 -11.10 6.15 7.35
C THR A 534 -11.03 4.68 6.96
N ARG A 535 -10.14 3.90 7.61
CA ARG A 535 -10.00 2.47 7.37
C ARG A 535 -11.23 1.70 7.84
N ALA A 536 -11.79 2.05 9.00
CA ALA A 536 -13.02 1.45 9.52
C ALA A 536 -14.18 1.64 8.54
N LEU A 537 -14.39 2.88 8.07
CA LEU A 537 -15.42 3.22 7.09
C LEU A 537 -15.26 2.44 5.78
N ARG A 538 -14.05 2.42 5.20
CA ARG A 538 -13.78 1.68 3.96
C ARG A 538 -13.95 0.17 4.10
N LEU A 539 -13.49 -0.41 5.21
CA LEU A 539 -13.68 -1.83 5.47
C LEU A 539 -15.15 -2.17 5.72
N ALA A 540 -15.90 -1.30 6.39
CA ALA A 540 -17.33 -1.49 6.61
C ALA A 540 -18.08 -1.52 5.29
N ASP A 541 -17.83 -0.56 4.38
CA ASP A 541 -18.46 -0.56 3.06
C ASP A 541 -18.06 -1.80 2.22
N GLN A 542 -16.79 -2.20 2.24
CA GLN A 542 -16.32 -3.40 1.53
C GLN A 542 -16.97 -4.69 2.03
N ARG A 543 -17.22 -4.78 3.34
CA ARG A 543 -17.77 -5.98 3.98
C ARG A 543 -19.31 -5.95 4.06
N ALA A 544 -19.94 -4.79 3.91
CA ALA A 544 -21.39 -4.62 4.03
C ALA A 544 -22.19 -5.63 3.18
N ASP A 545 -21.68 -5.96 1.99
CA ASP A 545 -22.34 -6.87 1.07
C ASP A 545 -22.40 -8.33 1.57
N ALA A 546 -21.52 -8.72 2.51
CA ALA A 546 -21.49 -10.04 3.12
C ALA A 546 -22.44 -10.19 4.32
N TYR A 547 -22.95 -9.08 4.86
CA TYR A 547 -23.89 -9.04 5.99
C TYR A 547 -25.32 -8.73 5.55
N ARG A 548 -25.59 -8.79 4.24
CA ARG A 548 -26.92 -8.63 3.65
C ARG A 548 -27.80 -9.85 3.88
#